data_AF-A0A842MTA2-F1
#
_entry.id   AF-A0A842MTA2-F1
#
_cell.length_a   1.000
_cell.length_b   1.000
_cell.length_c   1.000
_cell.angle_alpha   90.00
_cell.angle_beta   90.00
_cell.angle_gamma   90.00
#
_symmetry.space_group_name_H-M   'P 1'
#
loop_
_entity.id
_entity.type
_entity.pdbx_description
1 polymer ?
#
loop_
_entity_poly.entity_id
_entity_poly.type
_entity_poly.pdbx_seq_one_letter_code
_entity_poly.pdbx_strand_id
1 'polypeptide(L)'
;VDDSLVKAEEIAKETGWYQGSAELNPLALEALKTIAYEVYEQLGVPEWFIVPMGSGGTVYAVWKGFKELKEAGLAQKVPRIIGVQAEGCSPIVNAYLQNKLEPYLKTKPFTRALAILVKHPSYGKAALSAIRASGGLAISVSDEEIFQAEQEIAKFEGIFAEPASAATVAALKKLSNQNIINWDESVVCLITGSGLKATDILQALTKKRKTVAMGLELSTKEKILRILSEGDAYGYEMWKKLGKTMTRGAIYQHLNELSHRGLVAGYEVDGRKFFKITSRGMRVLKAIDELKVLL
;
A
#
# COMPACT_ATOMS: atom_id res chain seq x y z
N VAL A 1 -6.33 3.26 -12.40
CA VAL A 1 -6.60 4.68 -12.70
C VAL A 1 -6.93 4.83 -14.17
N ASP A 2 -6.03 4.40 -15.06
CA ASP A 2 -6.19 4.56 -16.52
C ASP A 2 -7.55 4.05 -17.05
N ASP A 3 -7.91 2.79 -16.74
CA ASP A 3 -9.18 2.20 -17.20
C ASP A 3 -10.42 2.94 -16.69
N SER A 4 -10.36 3.48 -15.46
CA SER A 4 -11.45 4.23 -14.84
C SER A 4 -11.67 5.58 -15.53
N LEU A 5 -10.59 6.25 -15.94
CA LEU A 5 -10.67 7.52 -16.68
C LEU A 5 -11.33 7.33 -18.04
N VAL A 6 -10.89 6.32 -18.80
CA VAL A 6 -11.49 5.97 -20.10
C VAL A 6 -12.97 5.70 -19.94
N LYS A 7 -13.36 4.90 -18.94
CA LYS A 7 -14.78 4.57 -18.75
C LYS A 7 -15.63 5.77 -18.35
N ALA A 8 -15.10 6.64 -17.49
CA ALA A 8 -15.79 7.85 -17.09
C ALA A 8 -15.99 8.83 -18.27
N GLU A 9 -15.03 8.93 -19.19
CA GLU A 9 -15.16 9.76 -20.39
C GLU A 9 -16.25 9.26 -21.35
N GLU A 10 -16.35 7.94 -21.54
CA GLU A 10 -17.44 7.33 -22.33
C GLU A 10 -18.81 7.70 -21.75
N ILE A 11 -19.00 7.51 -20.45
CA ILE A 11 -20.26 7.80 -19.76
C ILE A 11 -20.59 9.30 -19.86
N ALA A 12 -19.62 10.18 -19.69
CA ALA A 12 -19.82 11.63 -19.81
C ALA A 12 -20.31 12.02 -21.23
N LYS A 13 -19.77 11.39 -22.29
CA LYS A 13 -20.21 11.62 -23.67
C LYS A 13 -21.64 11.12 -23.91
N GLU A 14 -22.01 9.99 -23.34
CA GLU A 14 -23.36 9.40 -23.49
C GLU A 14 -24.43 10.16 -22.71
N THR A 15 -24.10 10.63 -21.51
CA THR A 15 -25.05 11.23 -20.55
C THR A 15 -25.10 12.75 -20.58
N GLY A 16 -24.07 13.40 -21.14
CA GLY A 16 -23.87 14.85 -21.02
C GLY A 16 -23.44 15.29 -19.61
N TRP A 17 -23.10 14.36 -18.72
CA TRP A 17 -22.62 14.69 -17.38
C TRP A 17 -21.22 15.30 -17.39
N TYR A 18 -20.95 16.17 -16.42
CA TYR A 18 -19.62 16.74 -16.25
C TYR A 18 -18.61 15.67 -15.83
N GLN A 19 -17.50 15.60 -16.56
CA GLN A 19 -16.37 14.72 -16.22
C GLN A 19 -15.57 15.32 -15.06
N GLY A 20 -15.86 14.87 -13.84
CA GLY A 20 -15.26 15.38 -12.60
C GLY A 20 -13.89 14.83 -12.24
N SER A 21 -13.27 14.00 -13.09
CA SER A 21 -11.94 13.45 -12.84
C SER A 21 -10.89 14.56 -12.78
N ALA A 22 -10.10 14.60 -11.70
CA ALA A 22 -9.11 15.66 -11.47
C ALA A 22 -8.06 15.74 -12.59
N GLU A 23 -7.73 14.60 -13.21
CA GLU A 23 -6.76 14.46 -14.30
C GLU A 23 -7.18 15.15 -15.60
N LEU A 24 -8.48 15.46 -15.74
CA LEU A 24 -9.06 16.08 -16.93
C LEU A 24 -9.57 17.50 -16.65
N ASN A 25 -9.50 17.94 -15.40
CA ASN A 25 -9.99 19.24 -14.98
C ASN A 25 -8.83 20.25 -14.88
N PRO A 26 -8.76 21.28 -15.76
CA PRO A 26 -7.70 22.29 -15.69
C PRO A 26 -7.70 23.07 -14.36
N LEU A 27 -8.87 23.22 -13.71
CA LEU A 27 -8.97 23.88 -12.41
C LEU A 27 -8.26 23.08 -11.31
N ALA A 28 -8.12 21.75 -11.46
CA ALA A 28 -7.39 20.94 -10.49
C ALA A 28 -5.89 21.30 -10.46
N LEU A 29 -5.28 21.62 -11.61
CA LEU A 29 -3.89 22.08 -11.64
C LEU A 29 -3.73 23.47 -11.00
N GLU A 30 -4.66 24.38 -11.27
CA GLU A 30 -4.67 25.71 -10.67
C GLU A 30 -4.94 25.67 -9.16
N ALA A 31 -5.66 24.66 -8.66
CA ALA A 31 -5.79 24.41 -7.24
C ALA A 31 -4.50 23.82 -6.66
N LEU A 32 -3.92 22.80 -7.30
CA LEU A 32 -2.70 22.14 -6.79
C LEU A 32 -1.49 23.06 -6.69
N LYS A 33 -1.38 24.11 -7.51
CA LYS A 33 -0.25 25.04 -7.43
C LYS A 33 -0.26 25.87 -6.13
N THR A 34 -1.40 25.99 -5.44
CA THR A 34 -1.45 26.74 -4.18
C THR A 34 -0.59 26.10 -3.09
N ILE A 35 -0.27 24.81 -3.20
CA ILE A 35 0.73 24.13 -2.37
C ILE A 35 2.05 24.90 -2.39
N ALA A 36 2.48 25.40 -3.55
CA ALA A 36 3.71 26.19 -3.66
C ALA A 36 3.59 27.55 -2.95
N TYR A 37 2.40 28.16 -2.98
CA TYR A 37 2.15 29.44 -2.30
C TYR A 37 2.16 29.26 -0.78
N GLU A 38 1.50 28.23 -0.27
CA GLU A 38 1.48 27.91 1.17
C GLU A 38 2.90 27.62 1.69
N VAL A 39 3.66 26.79 0.97
CA VAL A 39 5.06 26.52 1.32
C VAL A 39 5.90 27.80 1.28
N TYR A 40 5.72 28.63 0.25
CA TYR A 40 6.44 29.90 0.14
C TYR A 40 6.14 30.86 1.31
N GLU A 41 4.87 30.99 1.69
CA GLU A 41 4.47 31.83 2.83
C GLU A 41 5.04 31.34 4.15
N GLN A 42 5.14 30.02 4.35
CA GLN A 42 5.60 29.43 5.59
C GLN A 42 7.13 29.34 5.71
N LEU A 43 7.82 29.02 4.61
CA LEU A 43 9.23 28.60 4.61
C LEU A 43 10.08 29.35 3.58
N GLY A 44 9.49 30.18 2.73
CA GLY A 44 10.15 30.72 1.54
C GLY A 44 10.38 29.65 0.48
N VAL A 45 11.40 29.85 -0.36
CA VAL A 45 11.73 28.90 -1.43
C VAL A 45 12.76 27.87 -0.93
N PRO A 46 12.41 26.57 -0.82
CA PRO A 46 13.37 25.55 -0.44
C PRO A 46 14.42 25.32 -1.54
N GLU A 47 15.54 24.68 -1.22
CA GLU A 47 16.49 24.26 -2.27
C GLU A 47 15.90 23.10 -3.08
N TRP A 48 15.28 22.13 -2.39
CA TRP A 48 14.66 20.97 -3.00
C TRP A 48 13.19 20.81 -2.62
N PHE A 49 12.37 20.40 -3.59
CA PHE A 49 10.98 20.03 -3.37
C PHE A 49 10.70 18.66 -3.98
N ILE A 50 10.41 17.68 -3.13
CA ILE A 50 10.23 16.27 -3.50
C ILE A 50 8.74 15.96 -3.58
N VAL A 51 8.30 15.44 -4.73
CA VAL A 51 6.88 15.21 -5.04
C VAL A 51 6.70 13.79 -5.59
N PRO A 52 5.75 13.01 -5.07
CA PRO A 52 5.44 11.71 -5.63
C PRO A 52 4.61 11.86 -6.93
N MET A 53 4.83 10.99 -7.91
CA MET A 53 4.26 11.12 -9.25
C MET A 53 3.44 9.89 -9.67
N GLY A 54 2.12 10.07 -9.71
CA GLY A 54 1.22 9.24 -10.51
C GLY A 54 1.06 9.83 -11.90
N SER A 55 0.06 10.70 -12.07
CA SER A 55 -0.24 11.39 -13.34
C SER A 55 0.81 12.43 -13.76
N GLY A 56 1.61 12.94 -12.82
CA GLY A 56 2.56 14.04 -13.02
C GLY A 56 1.98 15.45 -12.80
N GLY A 57 0.67 15.55 -12.54
CA GLY A 57 -0.02 16.85 -12.40
C GLY A 57 0.50 17.69 -11.22
N THR A 58 0.66 17.07 -10.05
CA THR A 58 1.14 17.77 -8.84
C THR A 58 2.55 18.33 -9.01
N VAL A 59 3.48 17.57 -9.63
CA VAL A 59 4.84 18.06 -9.93
C VAL A 59 4.80 19.30 -10.80
N TYR A 60 4.01 19.27 -11.87
CA TYR A 60 3.87 20.41 -12.76
C TYR A 60 3.25 21.61 -12.04
N ALA A 61 2.19 21.39 -11.26
CA ALA A 61 1.48 22.44 -10.53
C ALA A 61 2.36 23.13 -9.48
N VAL A 62 3.13 22.36 -8.68
CA VAL A 62 4.07 22.92 -7.70
C VAL A 62 5.13 23.78 -8.39
N TRP A 63 5.74 23.28 -9.47
CA TRP A 63 6.70 24.06 -10.26
C TRP A 63 6.07 25.34 -10.82
N LYS A 64 4.86 25.24 -11.38
CA LYS A 64 4.11 26.38 -11.92
C LYS A 64 3.87 27.44 -10.84
N GLY A 65 3.46 27.03 -9.63
CA GLY A 65 3.23 27.95 -8.52
C GLY A 65 4.49 28.73 -8.13
N PHE A 66 5.63 28.05 -7.93
CA PHE A 66 6.90 28.74 -7.66
C PHE A 66 7.39 29.61 -8.83
N LYS A 67 7.16 29.16 -10.07
CA LYS A 67 7.48 29.95 -11.26
C LYS A 67 6.67 31.25 -11.28
N GLU A 68 5.38 31.20 -11.00
CA GLU A 68 4.51 32.38 -10.95
C GLU A 68 4.88 33.32 -9.80
N LEU A 69 5.24 32.79 -8.63
CA LEU A 69 5.78 33.60 -7.53
C LEU A 69 7.03 34.36 -7.96
N LYS A 70 7.90 33.73 -8.75
CA LYS A 70 9.10 34.37 -9.30
C LYS A 70 8.75 35.42 -10.35
N GLU A 71 7.84 35.11 -11.28
CA GLU A 71 7.39 36.05 -12.32
C GLU A 71 6.68 37.27 -11.72
N ALA A 72 5.99 37.11 -10.59
CA ALA A 72 5.38 38.19 -9.83
C ALA A 72 6.39 39.01 -8.99
N GLY A 73 7.67 38.64 -8.98
CA GLY A 73 8.71 39.32 -8.20
C GLY A 73 8.67 39.04 -6.69
N LEU A 74 7.85 38.08 -6.25
CA LEU A 74 7.75 37.67 -4.85
C LEU A 74 8.92 36.75 -4.48
N ALA A 75 9.24 35.79 -5.34
CA ALA A 75 10.36 34.86 -5.14
C ALA A 75 11.56 35.21 -6.05
N GLN A 76 12.79 35.00 -5.57
CA GLN A 76 14.01 35.21 -6.37
C GLN A 76 14.38 33.99 -7.22
N LYS A 77 13.95 32.79 -6.79
CA LYS A 77 14.27 31.51 -7.43
C LYS A 77 13.06 30.55 -7.39
N VAL A 78 13.19 29.44 -8.11
CA VAL A 78 12.28 28.30 -8.10
C VAL A 78 13.05 27.13 -7.47
N PRO A 79 12.43 26.29 -6.62
CA PRO A 79 13.14 25.16 -6.02
C PRO A 79 13.47 24.11 -7.08
N ARG A 80 14.53 23.32 -6.86
CA ARG A 80 14.82 22.17 -7.71
C ARG A 80 13.81 21.06 -7.39
N ILE A 81 13.09 20.59 -8.41
CA ILE A 81 12.00 19.63 -8.24
C ILE A 81 12.53 18.21 -8.36
N ILE A 82 12.26 17.37 -7.36
CA ILE A 82 12.50 15.94 -7.42
C ILE A 82 11.17 15.23 -7.64
N GLY A 83 11.01 14.61 -8.80
CA GLY A 83 9.86 13.75 -9.09
C GLY A 83 10.15 12.30 -8.70
N VAL A 84 9.29 11.68 -7.90
CA VAL A 84 9.49 10.30 -7.42
C VAL A 84 8.43 9.34 -7.96
N GLN A 85 8.85 8.18 -8.47
CA GLN A 85 7.93 7.08 -8.80
C GLN A 85 8.34 5.77 -8.12
N ALA A 86 7.40 4.83 -7.99
CA ALA A 86 7.74 3.47 -7.61
C ALA A 86 8.52 2.78 -8.75
N GLU A 87 9.56 2.02 -8.44
CA GLU A 87 10.38 1.31 -9.44
C GLU A 87 9.55 0.48 -10.41
N GLY A 88 8.59 -0.27 -9.88
CA GLY A 88 7.70 -1.12 -10.68
C GLY A 88 6.64 -0.36 -11.49
N CYS A 89 6.49 0.97 -11.35
CA CYS A 89 5.63 1.79 -12.21
C CYS A 89 6.22 3.20 -12.38
N SER A 90 7.22 3.33 -13.24
CA SER A 90 8.10 4.51 -13.34
C SER A 90 8.17 5.18 -14.73
N PRO A 91 7.05 5.39 -15.46
CA PRO A 91 7.10 5.85 -16.85
C PRO A 91 7.73 7.25 -17.06
N ILE A 92 7.55 8.17 -16.11
CA ILE A 92 8.12 9.53 -16.17
C ILE A 92 9.61 9.47 -15.86
N VAL A 93 10.01 8.71 -14.83
CA VAL A 93 11.43 8.51 -14.48
C VAL A 93 12.19 7.87 -15.64
N ASN A 94 11.60 6.85 -16.28
CA ASN A 94 12.19 6.21 -17.45
C ASN A 94 12.43 7.20 -18.60
N ALA A 95 11.46 8.07 -18.88
CA ALA A 95 11.61 9.11 -19.89
C ALA A 95 12.64 10.17 -19.51
N TYR A 96 12.69 10.57 -18.24
CA TYR A 96 13.70 11.51 -17.75
C TYR A 96 15.12 10.95 -17.96
N LEU A 97 15.39 9.73 -17.49
CA LEU A 97 16.71 9.08 -17.57
C LEU A 97 17.17 8.81 -19.01
N GLN A 98 16.25 8.68 -19.95
CA GLN A 98 16.56 8.48 -21.37
C GLN A 98 16.46 9.78 -22.20
N ASN A 99 16.33 10.94 -21.56
CA ASN A 99 16.16 12.23 -22.23
C ASN A 99 15.01 12.25 -23.26
N LYS A 100 13.94 11.50 -23.01
CA LYS A 100 12.75 11.47 -23.88
C LYS A 100 11.77 12.58 -23.51
N LEU A 101 10.96 12.98 -24.49
CA LEU A 101 9.89 13.96 -24.30
C LEU A 101 8.61 13.36 -23.72
N GLU A 102 8.38 12.07 -23.95
CA GLU A 102 7.15 11.39 -23.57
C GLU A 102 7.40 10.24 -22.59
N PRO A 103 6.54 10.06 -21.56
CA PRO A 103 6.58 8.94 -20.64
C PRO A 103 6.45 7.59 -21.34
N TYR A 104 7.16 6.58 -20.85
CA TYR A 104 7.03 5.23 -21.37
C TYR A 104 7.34 4.17 -20.31
N LEU A 105 6.59 3.07 -20.31
CA LEU A 105 6.86 1.93 -19.44
C LEU A 105 7.94 1.02 -20.02
N LYS A 106 8.77 0.45 -19.14
CA LYS A 106 9.72 -0.61 -19.49
C LYS A 106 9.14 -2.01 -19.30
N THR A 107 8.30 -2.18 -18.29
CA THR A 107 7.77 -3.47 -17.85
C THR A 107 6.28 -3.36 -17.50
N LYS A 108 5.64 -4.49 -17.23
CA LYS A 108 4.27 -4.52 -16.71
C LYS A 108 4.22 -3.75 -15.38
N PRO A 109 3.32 -2.77 -15.21
CA PRO A 109 3.32 -1.91 -14.04
C PRO A 109 2.86 -2.70 -12.79
N PHE A 110 3.59 -2.54 -11.70
CA PHE A 110 3.27 -3.12 -10.39
C PHE A 110 3.87 -2.27 -9.26
N THR A 111 3.05 -1.92 -8.26
CA THR A 111 3.50 -1.36 -6.98
C THR A 111 2.34 -1.46 -5.99
N ARG A 112 2.64 -1.57 -4.71
CA ARG A 112 1.68 -1.47 -3.62
C ARG A 112 1.34 -0.02 -3.28
N ALA A 113 2.10 0.96 -3.76
CA ALA A 113 1.77 2.38 -3.65
C ALA A 113 0.73 2.78 -4.71
N LEU A 114 -0.51 2.35 -4.51
CA LEU A 114 -1.59 2.42 -5.52
C LEU A 114 -1.87 3.83 -6.06
N ALA A 115 -1.69 4.88 -5.25
CA ALA A 115 -1.93 6.27 -5.70
C ALA A 115 -0.92 6.76 -6.75
N ILE A 116 0.22 6.08 -6.91
CA ILE A 116 1.22 6.34 -7.97
C ILE A 116 1.34 5.18 -8.98
N LEU A 117 0.41 4.22 -8.95
CA LEU A 117 0.29 3.17 -9.97
C LEU A 117 -0.45 3.73 -11.20
N VAL A 118 0.24 4.53 -12.00
CA VAL A 118 -0.29 5.16 -13.22
C VAL A 118 0.55 4.76 -14.43
N LYS A 119 -0.06 4.04 -15.36
CA LYS A 119 0.64 3.51 -16.56
C LYS A 119 0.82 4.58 -17.63
N HIS A 120 -0.21 5.39 -17.87
CA HIS A 120 -0.21 6.46 -18.86
C HIS A 120 -0.41 7.81 -18.15
N PRO A 121 0.66 8.42 -17.63
CA PRO A 121 0.55 9.67 -16.88
C PRO A 121 0.10 10.82 -17.78
N SER A 122 -1.14 11.29 -17.60
CA SER A 122 -1.77 12.34 -18.41
C SER A 122 -0.98 13.65 -18.46
N TYR A 123 -0.25 13.97 -17.39
CA TYR A 123 0.60 15.17 -17.29
C TYR A 123 2.09 14.84 -17.36
N GLY A 124 2.49 13.65 -17.81
CA GLY A 124 3.89 13.23 -17.73
C GLY A 124 4.85 14.10 -18.57
N LYS A 125 4.42 14.61 -19.73
CA LYS A 125 5.20 15.59 -20.51
C LYS A 125 5.41 16.90 -19.76
N ALA A 126 4.36 17.40 -19.11
CA ALA A 126 4.40 18.62 -18.31
C ALA A 126 5.30 18.44 -17.08
N ALA A 127 5.22 17.28 -16.42
CA ALA A 127 6.10 16.92 -15.31
C ALA A 127 7.57 16.86 -15.74
N LEU A 128 7.90 16.24 -16.87
CA LEU A 128 9.26 16.22 -17.42
C LEU A 128 9.79 17.63 -17.69
N SER A 129 8.94 18.50 -18.26
CA SER A 129 9.29 19.91 -18.50
C SER A 129 9.58 20.64 -17.19
N ALA A 130 8.71 20.51 -16.19
CA ALA A 130 8.87 21.13 -14.87
C ALA A 130 10.16 20.68 -14.17
N ILE A 131 10.41 19.37 -14.12
CA ILE A 131 11.62 18.81 -13.51
C ILE A 131 12.87 19.37 -14.18
N ARG A 132 12.94 19.33 -15.51
CA ARG A 132 14.10 19.86 -16.27
C ARG A 132 14.27 21.37 -16.10
N ALA A 133 13.19 22.13 -16.21
CA ALA A 133 13.22 23.60 -16.09
C ALA A 133 13.63 24.06 -14.68
N SER A 134 13.35 23.25 -13.65
CA SER A 134 13.77 23.53 -12.28
C SER A 134 15.24 23.18 -11.99
N GLY A 135 15.96 22.53 -12.92
CA GLY A 135 17.28 21.97 -12.65
C GLY A 135 17.25 20.78 -11.67
N GLY A 136 16.08 20.16 -11.51
CA GLY A 136 15.87 19.01 -10.63
C GLY A 136 16.05 17.67 -11.34
N LEU A 137 15.53 16.60 -10.73
CA LEU A 137 15.69 15.23 -11.20
C LEU A 137 14.46 14.35 -11.01
N ALA A 138 14.41 13.23 -11.72
CA ALA A 138 13.41 12.19 -11.49
C ALA A 138 14.09 10.92 -11.00
N ILE A 139 13.56 10.30 -9.95
CA ILE A 139 14.12 9.09 -9.33
C ILE A 139 13.02 8.07 -9.04
N SER A 140 13.41 6.79 -9.04
CA SER A 140 12.54 5.71 -8.59
C SER A 140 13.01 5.11 -7.25
N VAL A 141 12.04 4.69 -6.44
CA VAL A 141 12.26 3.98 -5.18
C VAL A 141 11.49 2.66 -5.17
N SER A 142 12.05 1.63 -4.53
CA SER A 142 11.41 0.32 -4.44
C SER A 142 10.22 0.35 -3.46
N ASP A 143 9.31 -0.62 -3.56
CA ASP A 143 8.21 -0.74 -2.61
C ASP A 143 8.76 -0.93 -1.17
N GLU A 144 9.83 -1.69 -1.00
CA GLU A 144 10.50 -1.88 0.29
C GLU A 144 11.03 -0.56 0.86
N GLU A 145 11.69 0.26 0.03
CA GLU A 145 12.15 1.60 0.43
C GLU A 145 10.96 2.48 0.85
N ILE A 146 9.85 2.43 0.11
CA ILE A 146 8.62 3.16 0.41
C ILE A 146 8.03 2.75 1.76
N PHE A 147 7.87 1.45 2.01
CA PHE A 147 7.28 0.95 3.26
C PHE A 147 8.19 1.18 4.47
N GLN A 148 9.50 1.12 4.27
CA GLN A 148 10.44 1.50 5.32
C GLN A 148 10.29 2.98 5.66
N ALA A 149 10.24 3.87 4.66
CA ALA A 149 10.03 5.30 4.87
C ALA A 149 8.69 5.58 5.57
N GLU A 150 7.61 4.90 5.18
CA GLU A 150 6.30 5.02 5.83
C GLU A 150 6.39 4.74 7.35
N GLN A 151 7.08 3.65 7.72
CA GLN A 151 7.28 3.27 9.12
C GLN A 151 8.18 4.27 9.86
N GLU A 152 9.24 4.76 9.20
CA GLU A 152 10.17 5.73 9.78
C GLU A 152 9.48 7.07 10.06
N ILE A 153 8.71 7.60 9.10
CA ILE A 153 7.94 8.84 9.26
C ILE A 153 6.97 8.70 10.45
N ALA A 154 6.23 7.59 10.52
CA ALA A 154 5.28 7.37 11.62
C ALA A 154 5.98 7.24 12.98
N LYS A 155 7.13 6.56 13.02
CA LYS A 155 7.87 6.29 14.25
C LYS A 155 8.59 7.52 14.80
N PHE A 156 9.21 8.32 13.92
CA PHE A 156 10.08 9.42 14.33
C PHE A 156 9.36 10.78 14.34
N GLU A 157 8.43 11.00 13.40
CA GLU A 157 7.75 12.30 13.24
C GLU A 157 6.27 12.27 13.68
N GLY A 158 5.74 11.08 13.99
CA GLY A 158 4.32 10.93 14.33
C GLY A 158 3.36 11.21 13.16
N ILE A 159 3.87 11.30 11.94
CA ILE A 159 3.08 11.55 10.73
C ILE A 159 2.66 10.23 10.11
N PHE A 160 1.35 10.04 9.96
CA PHE A 160 0.83 8.84 9.31
C PHE A 160 0.58 9.09 7.83
N ALA A 161 1.61 8.88 7.01
CA ALA A 161 1.58 9.07 5.57
C ALA A 161 1.08 7.80 4.85
N GLU A 162 0.43 7.96 3.70
CA GLU A 162 0.17 6.82 2.80
C GLU A 162 1.47 6.38 2.07
N PRO A 163 1.53 5.15 1.51
CA PRO A 163 2.73 4.66 0.83
C PRO A 163 3.22 5.58 -0.30
N ALA A 164 2.33 6.10 -1.14
CA ALA A 164 2.71 7.01 -2.22
C ALA A 164 3.39 8.29 -1.71
N SER A 165 2.93 8.83 -0.58
CA SER A 165 3.54 9.99 0.07
C SER A 165 4.91 9.67 0.66
N ALA A 166 5.03 8.51 1.29
CA ALA A 166 6.29 8.03 1.89
C ALA A 166 7.42 7.85 0.86
N ALA A 167 7.09 7.67 -0.41
CA ALA A 167 8.07 7.64 -1.51
C ALA A 167 8.95 8.91 -1.54
N THR A 168 8.44 10.07 -1.14
CA THR A 168 9.24 11.31 -1.08
C THR A 168 10.38 11.23 -0.07
N VAL A 169 10.11 10.68 1.12
CA VAL A 169 11.11 10.50 2.18
C VAL A 169 12.06 9.35 1.84
N ALA A 170 11.58 8.29 1.21
CA ALA A 170 12.43 7.24 0.65
C ALA A 170 13.44 7.84 -0.36
N ALA A 171 12.98 8.73 -1.25
CA ALA A 171 13.85 9.41 -2.20
C ALA A 171 14.84 10.36 -1.51
N LEU A 172 14.40 11.13 -0.51
CA LEU A 172 15.30 11.97 0.30
C LEU A 172 16.45 11.15 0.89
N LYS A 173 16.13 10.03 1.54
CA LYS A 173 17.12 9.13 2.14
C LYS A 173 18.09 8.58 1.09
N LYS A 174 17.58 8.15 -0.06
CA LYS A 174 18.38 7.64 -1.18
C LYS A 174 19.32 8.70 -1.75
N LEU A 175 18.83 9.93 -1.96
CA LEU A 175 19.60 11.04 -2.52
C LEU A 175 20.62 11.61 -1.53
N SER A 176 20.29 11.64 -0.24
CA SER A 176 21.23 12.03 0.82
C SER A 176 22.38 11.04 0.91
N ASN A 177 22.10 9.72 0.89
CA ASN A 177 23.14 8.69 0.84
C ASN A 177 24.03 8.76 -0.41
N GLN A 178 23.52 9.33 -1.50
CA GLN A 178 24.25 9.56 -2.75
C GLN A 178 25.01 10.90 -2.78
N ASN A 179 24.95 11.70 -1.70
CA ASN A 179 25.50 13.05 -1.62
C ASN A 179 24.97 13.99 -2.73
N ILE A 180 23.74 13.75 -3.20
CA ILE A 180 23.06 14.64 -4.16
C ILE A 180 22.38 15.80 -3.42
N ILE A 181 21.82 15.51 -2.24
CA ILE A 181 21.26 16.51 -1.32
C ILE A 181 22.23 16.64 -0.15
N ASN A 182 22.68 17.87 0.11
CA ASN A 182 23.59 18.17 1.21
C ASN A 182 22.82 18.37 2.53
N TRP A 183 23.51 18.17 3.67
CA TRP A 183 22.90 18.22 5.00
C TRP A 183 22.43 19.63 5.42
N ASP A 184 22.96 20.67 4.77
CA ASP A 184 22.65 22.08 4.99
C ASP A 184 21.59 22.63 4.03
N GLU A 185 21.12 21.82 3.08
CA GLU A 185 20.09 22.22 2.11
C GLU A 185 18.67 22.05 2.68
N SER A 186 17.81 23.05 2.44
CA SER A 186 16.41 22.97 2.82
C SER A 186 15.62 22.10 1.83
N VAL A 187 14.87 21.13 2.37
CA VAL A 187 14.11 20.16 1.58
C VAL A 187 12.66 20.11 2.05
N VAL A 188 11.72 20.15 1.11
CA VAL A 188 10.31 19.86 1.37
C VAL A 188 9.95 18.50 0.77
N CYS A 189 9.43 17.59 1.59
CA CYS A 189 8.86 16.30 1.15
C CYS A 189 7.32 16.40 1.18
N LEU A 190 6.67 16.27 0.02
CA LEU A 190 5.22 16.40 -0.05
C LEU A 190 4.49 15.12 0.38
N ILE A 191 3.74 15.23 1.49
CA ILE A 191 2.85 14.18 1.97
C ILE A 191 1.43 14.43 1.42
N THR A 192 1.10 13.78 0.30
CA THR A 192 -0.15 13.97 -0.46
C THR A 192 -1.38 13.31 0.16
N GLY A 193 -1.19 12.34 1.05
CA GLY A 193 -2.29 11.58 1.60
C GLY A 193 -2.00 10.97 2.97
N SER A 194 -3.06 10.86 3.77
CA SER A 194 -3.02 10.20 5.08
C SER A 194 -2.98 8.69 4.93
N GLY A 195 -2.20 8.05 5.79
CA GLY A 195 -2.18 6.60 5.98
C GLY A 195 -3.57 6.03 6.26
N LEU A 196 -4.52 6.79 6.81
CA LEU A 196 -5.91 6.34 7.00
C LEU A 196 -6.59 5.84 5.70
N LYS A 197 -6.09 6.27 4.53
CA LYS A 197 -6.57 5.80 3.22
C LYS A 197 -5.98 4.46 2.78
N ALA A 198 -4.84 4.03 3.35
CA ALA A 198 -4.15 2.85 2.85
C ALA A 198 -4.88 1.56 3.27
N THR A 199 -5.25 0.78 2.27
CA THR A 199 -5.91 -0.53 2.43
C THR A 199 -5.06 -1.51 3.23
N ASP A 200 -3.75 -1.32 3.25
CA ASP A 200 -2.81 -2.13 4.02
C ASP A 200 -3.01 -1.96 5.53
N ILE A 201 -3.54 -0.82 6.00
CA ILE A 201 -3.95 -0.64 7.40
C ILE A 201 -5.28 -1.32 7.66
N LEU A 202 -6.24 -1.30 6.73
CA LEU A 202 -7.42 -2.14 6.87
C LEU A 202 -7.02 -3.63 6.91
N GLN A 203 -6.03 -4.04 6.09
CA GLN A 203 -5.48 -5.39 6.11
C GLN A 203 -4.63 -5.69 7.34
N ALA A 204 -3.88 -4.73 7.89
CA ALA A 204 -3.05 -4.88 9.07
C ALA A 204 -3.86 -4.78 10.36
N LEU A 205 -4.95 -3.99 10.39
CA LEU A 205 -5.95 -3.95 11.45
C LEU A 205 -6.83 -5.19 11.39
N THR A 206 -7.15 -5.73 10.21
CA THR A 206 -7.80 -7.04 10.10
C THR A 206 -6.84 -8.20 10.38
N LYS A 207 -5.54 -8.10 10.04
CA LYS A 207 -4.51 -9.08 10.43
C LYS A 207 -4.19 -9.01 11.92
N LYS A 208 -4.06 -7.82 12.52
CA LYS A 208 -3.95 -7.64 13.98
C LYS A 208 -5.25 -8.02 14.67
N ARG A 209 -6.43 -7.79 14.07
CA ARG A 209 -7.66 -8.45 14.53
C ARG A 209 -7.57 -9.95 14.38
N LYS A 210 -6.90 -10.53 13.39
CA LYS A 210 -6.60 -11.99 13.36
C LYS A 210 -5.50 -12.41 14.34
N THR A 211 -4.60 -11.51 14.76
CA THR A 211 -3.51 -11.76 15.72
C THR A 211 -3.97 -11.54 17.18
N VAL A 212 -5.00 -10.71 17.40
CA VAL A 212 -5.69 -10.48 18.68
C VAL A 212 -6.94 -11.37 18.78
N ALA A 213 -7.58 -11.71 17.65
CA ALA A 213 -8.44 -12.91 17.51
C ALA A 213 -7.63 -14.20 17.37
N MET A 214 -6.32 -14.13 17.59
CA MET A 214 -5.53 -15.27 18.08
C MET A 214 -5.82 -15.50 19.58
N GLY A 215 -6.94 -14.99 20.08
CA GLY A 215 -7.66 -15.49 21.24
C GLY A 215 -8.81 -16.43 20.90
N LEU A 216 -9.54 -16.29 19.77
CA LEU A 216 -10.82 -17.01 19.58
C LEU A 216 -11.45 -17.05 18.17
N GLU A 217 -10.68 -17.04 17.07
CA GLU A 217 -11.16 -17.73 15.86
C GLU A 217 -11.02 -19.24 16.08
N LEU A 218 -12.14 -19.91 16.39
CA LEU A 218 -12.26 -21.36 16.55
C LEU A 218 -11.61 -22.08 15.36
N SER A 219 -10.36 -22.50 15.54
CA SER A 219 -9.59 -23.19 14.50
C SER A 219 -10.34 -24.43 14.03
N THR A 220 -10.13 -24.84 12.77
CA THR A 220 -10.56 -26.16 12.26
C THR A 220 -10.26 -27.30 13.25
N LYS A 221 -9.17 -27.17 14.01
CA LYS A 221 -8.77 -28.11 15.07
C LYS A 221 -9.71 -28.13 16.26
N GLU A 222 -10.26 -27.00 16.70
CA GLU A 222 -11.30 -26.98 17.74
C GLU A 222 -12.57 -27.68 17.26
N LYS A 223 -13.02 -27.39 16.02
CA LYS A 223 -14.19 -28.07 15.45
C LYS A 223 -13.98 -29.58 15.38
N ILE A 224 -12.77 -30.03 15.00
CA ILE A 224 -12.37 -31.44 15.06
C ILE A 224 -12.45 -31.97 16.49
N LEU A 225 -11.89 -31.25 17.48
CA LEU A 225 -11.96 -31.68 18.89
C LEU A 225 -13.41 -31.77 19.40
N ARG A 226 -14.29 -30.84 19.04
CA ARG A 226 -15.73 -30.89 19.40
C ARG A 226 -16.42 -32.11 18.81
N ILE A 227 -16.22 -32.36 17.51
CA ILE A 227 -16.78 -33.54 16.86
C ILE A 227 -16.29 -34.82 17.55
N LEU A 228 -15.00 -34.89 17.87
CA LEU A 228 -14.40 -36.03 18.56
C LEU A 228 -14.78 -36.14 20.04
N SER A 229 -15.30 -35.07 20.65
CA SER A 229 -15.85 -35.11 22.01
C SER A 229 -17.25 -35.71 22.07
N GLU A 230 -17.97 -35.70 20.94
CA GLU A 230 -19.30 -36.31 20.80
C GLU A 230 -19.21 -37.79 20.38
N GLY A 231 -18.10 -38.19 19.75
CA GLY A 231 -17.84 -39.58 19.40
C GLY A 231 -16.68 -39.75 18.42
N ASP A 232 -16.11 -40.94 18.44
CA ASP A 232 -14.99 -41.31 17.58
C ASP A 232 -15.40 -41.26 16.10
N ALA A 233 -14.52 -40.75 15.24
CA ALA A 233 -14.82 -40.56 13.83
C ALA A 233 -13.60 -40.81 12.94
N TYR A 234 -13.85 -41.32 11.74
CA TYR A 234 -12.84 -41.50 10.70
C TYR A 234 -12.81 -40.28 9.76
N GLY A 235 -11.68 -40.07 9.08
CA GLY A 235 -11.41 -38.80 8.38
C GLY A 235 -12.46 -38.36 7.33
N TYR A 236 -13.16 -39.30 6.70
CA TYR A 236 -14.24 -38.97 5.76
C TYR A 236 -15.53 -38.51 6.47
N GLU A 237 -15.89 -39.15 7.57
CA GLU A 237 -17.02 -38.71 8.40
C GLU A 237 -16.77 -37.32 8.98
N MET A 238 -15.54 -37.07 9.44
CA MET A 238 -15.07 -35.76 9.89
C MET A 238 -15.23 -34.70 8.80
N TRP A 239 -14.84 -35.02 7.56
CA TRP A 239 -15.00 -34.13 6.41
C TRP A 239 -16.46 -33.77 6.12
N LYS A 240 -17.37 -34.74 6.27
CA LYS A 240 -18.81 -34.52 6.12
C LYS A 240 -19.35 -33.64 7.25
N LYS A 241 -19.00 -33.93 8.51
CA LYS A 241 -19.43 -33.16 9.69
C LYS A 241 -18.90 -31.72 9.71
N LEU A 242 -17.74 -31.46 9.11
CA LEU A 242 -17.15 -30.12 8.94
C LEU A 242 -17.71 -29.32 7.75
N GLY A 243 -18.77 -29.82 7.08
CA GLY A 243 -19.46 -29.09 6.02
C GLY A 243 -18.69 -29.00 4.70
N LYS A 244 -17.71 -29.89 4.46
CA LYS A 244 -16.90 -29.93 3.23
C LYS A 244 -16.18 -28.62 2.89
N THR A 245 -15.90 -27.80 3.89
CA THR A 245 -15.25 -26.48 3.74
C THR A 245 -13.76 -26.54 3.38
N MET A 246 -13.16 -27.74 3.36
CA MET A 246 -11.75 -27.98 3.04
C MET A 246 -11.55 -29.33 2.35
N THR A 247 -10.35 -29.59 1.83
CA THR A 247 -10.01 -30.88 1.22
C THR A 247 -9.87 -32.00 2.26
N ARG A 248 -10.08 -33.26 1.86
CA ARG A 248 -9.84 -34.41 2.74
C ARG A 248 -8.39 -34.46 3.24
N GLY A 249 -7.42 -34.12 2.40
CA GLY A 249 -6.01 -34.06 2.77
C GLY A 249 -5.73 -33.06 3.91
N ALA A 250 -6.35 -31.88 3.87
CA ALA A 250 -6.21 -30.88 4.93
C ALA A 250 -6.76 -31.37 6.28
N ILE A 251 -7.82 -32.18 6.29
CA ILE A 251 -8.35 -32.79 7.52
C ILE A 251 -7.37 -33.79 8.11
N TYR A 252 -6.79 -34.67 7.27
CA TYR A 252 -5.78 -35.61 7.75
C TYR A 252 -4.53 -34.88 8.26
N GLN A 253 -4.14 -33.76 7.63
CA GLN A 253 -3.05 -32.92 8.14
C GLN A 253 -3.37 -32.40 9.55
N HIS A 254 -4.56 -31.83 9.77
CA HIS A 254 -4.96 -31.35 11.09
C HIS A 254 -5.08 -32.48 12.14
N LEU A 255 -5.62 -33.64 11.76
CA LEU A 255 -5.70 -34.81 12.64
C LEU A 255 -4.31 -35.32 13.04
N ASN A 256 -3.36 -35.34 12.09
CA ASN A 256 -1.98 -35.71 12.38
C ASN A 256 -1.29 -34.69 13.29
N GLU A 257 -1.48 -33.39 13.08
CA GLU A 257 -0.95 -32.34 13.97
C GLU A 257 -1.54 -32.43 15.38
N LEU A 258 -2.85 -32.68 15.51
CA LEU A 258 -3.51 -32.89 16.79
C LEU A 258 -3.02 -34.17 17.48
N SER A 259 -2.73 -35.22 16.70
CA SER A 259 -2.17 -36.47 17.22
C SER A 259 -0.74 -36.27 17.72
N HIS A 260 0.09 -35.54 16.98
CA HIS A 260 1.46 -35.20 17.37
C HIS A 260 1.50 -34.36 18.65
N ARG A 261 0.49 -33.51 18.87
CA ARG A 261 0.31 -32.72 20.11
C ARG A 261 -0.31 -33.53 21.24
N GLY A 262 -0.65 -34.80 21.02
CA GLY A 262 -1.30 -35.67 22.01
C GLY A 262 -2.69 -35.20 22.42
N LEU A 263 -3.40 -34.48 21.55
CA LEU A 263 -4.77 -34.02 21.78
C LEU A 263 -5.80 -35.02 21.22
N VAL A 264 -5.42 -35.74 20.16
CA VAL A 264 -6.20 -36.79 19.51
C VAL A 264 -5.36 -38.06 19.45
N ALA A 265 -6.00 -39.24 19.48
CA ALA A 265 -5.36 -40.52 19.27
C ALA A 265 -6.01 -41.25 18.09
N GLY A 266 -5.19 -41.81 17.20
CA GLY A 266 -5.66 -42.64 16.10
C GLY A 266 -5.67 -44.13 16.50
N TYR A 267 -6.67 -44.87 16.03
CA TYR A 267 -6.73 -46.33 16.14
C TYR A 267 -7.37 -46.92 14.88
N GLU A 268 -7.25 -48.22 14.66
CA GLU A 268 -7.71 -48.87 13.44
C GLU A 268 -8.77 -49.94 13.75
N VAL A 269 -9.86 -49.93 12.99
CA VAL A 269 -10.95 -50.93 13.06
C VAL A 269 -11.35 -51.26 11.63
N ASP A 270 -11.36 -52.55 11.28
CA ASP A 270 -11.75 -53.05 9.95
C ASP A 270 -11.07 -52.33 8.78
N GLY A 271 -9.76 -52.06 8.91
CA GLY A 271 -8.95 -51.38 7.89
C GLY A 271 -9.22 -49.87 7.75
N ARG A 272 -9.95 -49.27 8.70
CA ARG A 272 -10.23 -47.83 8.75
C ARG A 272 -9.59 -47.17 9.95
N LYS A 273 -8.88 -46.06 9.71
CA LYS A 273 -8.28 -45.25 10.77
C LYS A 273 -9.30 -44.29 11.39
N PHE A 274 -9.69 -44.58 12.61
CA PHE A 274 -10.52 -43.75 13.47
C PHE A 274 -9.65 -42.84 14.35
N PHE A 275 -10.25 -41.75 14.80
CA PHE A 275 -9.64 -40.80 15.71
C PHE A 275 -10.57 -40.60 16.90
N LYS A 276 -9.99 -40.46 18.09
CA LYS A 276 -10.68 -40.15 19.33
C LYS A 276 -9.99 -39.02 20.07
N ILE A 277 -10.76 -38.21 20.81
CA ILE A 277 -10.17 -37.17 21.66
C ILE A 277 -9.46 -37.82 22.87
N THR A 278 -8.33 -37.26 23.27
CA THR A 278 -7.62 -37.69 24.49
C THR A 278 -8.11 -36.91 25.71
N SER A 279 -7.75 -37.36 26.92
CA SER A 279 -8.00 -36.59 28.15
C SER A 279 -7.33 -35.21 28.14
N ARG A 280 -6.16 -35.08 27.48
CA ARG A 280 -5.50 -33.79 27.25
C ARG A 280 -6.29 -32.93 26.26
N GLY A 281 -6.77 -33.51 25.16
CA GLY A 281 -7.65 -32.85 24.20
C GLY A 281 -8.91 -32.31 24.85
N MET A 282 -9.56 -33.10 25.71
CA MET A 282 -10.78 -32.69 26.42
C MET A 282 -10.54 -31.53 27.38
N ARG A 283 -9.42 -31.53 28.12
CA ARG A 283 -9.03 -30.41 28.99
C ARG A 283 -8.79 -29.13 28.20
N VAL A 284 -8.12 -29.22 27.05
CA VAL A 284 -7.92 -28.07 26.15
C VAL A 284 -9.25 -27.56 25.62
N LEU A 285 -10.16 -28.45 25.21
CA LEU A 285 -11.48 -28.06 24.73
C LEU A 285 -12.29 -27.33 25.81
N LYS A 286 -12.27 -27.84 27.06
CA LYS A 286 -12.91 -27.18 28.20
C LYS A 286 -12.31 -25.80 28.50
N ALA A 287 -10.99 -25.67 28.47
CA ALA A 287 -10.33 -24.37 28.67
C ALA A 287 -10.71 -23.35 27.57
N ILE A 288 -10.91 -23.81 26.33
CA ILE A 288 -11.43 -22.95 25.25
C ILE A 288 -12.87 -22.49 25.56
N ASP A 289 -13.73 -23.37 26.10
CA ASP A 289 -15.09 -23.00 26.50
C ASP A 289 -15.10 -21.97 27.64
N GLU A 290 -14.23 -22.14 28.64
CA GLU A 290 -14.10 -21.18 29.75
C GLU A 290 -13.61 -19.80 29.26
N LEU A 291 -12.64 -19.77 28.34
CA LEU A 291 -12.17 -18.53 27.72
C LEU A 291 -13.24 -17.81 26.90
N LYS A 292 -14.17 -18.55 26.26
CA LYS A 292 -15.29 -17.96 25.53
C LYS A 292 -16.28 -17.22 26.40
N VAL A 293 -16.41 -17.60 27.66
CA VAL A 293 -17.30 -16.89 28.61
C VAL A 293 -16.70 -15.54 29.00
N LEU A 294 -15.38 -15.38 28.88
CA LEU A 294 -14.65 -14.17 29.27
C LEU A 294 -14.51 -13.13 28.13
N LEU A 295 -14.84 -13.50 26.88
CA LEU A 295 -14.83 -12.62 25.70
C LEU A 295 -16.24 -12.25 25.26
#